data_AF-A0A7J6UX82-F1
#
_entry.id   AF-A0A7J6UX82-F1
#
_cell.length_a   1.000
_cell.length_b   1.000
_cell.length_c   1.000
_cell.angle_alpha   90.00
_cell.angle_beta   90.00
_cell.angle_gamma   90.00
#
_symmetry.space_group_name_H-M   'P 1'
#
loop_
_entity.id
_entity.type
_entity.pdbx_description
1 polymer ?
#
loop_
_entity_poly.entity_id
_entity_poly.type
_entity_poly.pdbx_seq_one_letter_code
_entity_poly.pdbx_strand_id
1 'polypeptide(L)'
;MRMEENVEAAAAAAAFHTVVNSVQALGRGFDVNFDTRLLYCKGAAGTRIVEVDDEHTSDLLACDGLVVPNVSRDIKCSHEPMGRESSGICSFQEMVEYFNKKAVLSGNVPLGSFNSSFSFTGSKKADAEATKSLSMDGVFVPLCKVELKYPIVLEENVKQAIPSSWDPSALASFMENFGTHVIKSVTVGGKDVIFVKQHNSSPLSTMEIKNYVQDIGDQRFSNTENITSSGPIKFKDKASVSCISSSVVSRTYAV
;
A
#
# COMPACT_ATOMS: atom_id res chain seq x y z
N MET A 1 -34.63 5.61 2.49
CA MET A 1 -34.99 4.82 1.30
C MET A 1 -34.29 5.31 0.04
N ARG A 2 -34.80 6.30 -0.74
CA ARG A 2 -34.12 6.74 -1.99
C ARG A 2 -32.68 7.25 -1.84
N MET A 3 -32.35 7.92 -0.73
CA MET A 3 -30.98 8.39 -0.48
C MET A 3 -30.03 7.26 -0.09
N GLU A 4 -30.51 6.26 0.65
CA GLU A 4 -29.68 5.12 1.10
C GLU A 4 -29.41 4.15 -0.07
N GLU A 5 -30.42 3.86 -0.91
CA GLU A 5 -30.24 3.08 -2.14
C GLU A 5 -29.23 3.74 -3.09
N ASN A 6 -29.22 5.07 -3.19
CA ASN A 6 -28.27 5.80 -4.02
C ASN A 6 -26.83 5.75 -3.47
N VAL A 7 -26.66 5.70 -2.15
CA VAL A 7 -25.33 5.59 -1.51
C VAL A 7 -24.78 4.18 -1.68
N GLU A 8 -25.61 3.16 -1.52
CA GLU A 8 -25.20 1.75 -1.69
C GLU A 8 -24.84 1.44 -3.14
N ALA A 9 -25.65 1.91 -4.10
CA ALA A 9 -25.34 1.78 -5.53
C ALA A 9 -24.03 2.50 -5.91
N ALA A 10 -23.79 3.69 -5.37
CA ALA A 10 -22.55 4.42 -5.60
C ALA A 10 -21.33 3.71 -5.00
N ALA A 11 -21.48 3.13 -3.79
CA ALA A 11 -20.43 2.35 -3.15
C ALA A 11 -20.10 1.08 -3.93
N ALA A 12 -21.12 0.36 -4.41
CA ALA A 12 -20.94 -0.82 -5.26
C ALA A 12 -20.22 -0.48 -6.58
N ALA A 13 -20.60 0.64 -7.22
CA ALA A 13 -19.91 1.12 -8.42
C ALA A 13 -18.44 1.49 -8.14
N ALA A 14 -18.16 2.16 -7.02
CA ALA A 14 -16.80 2.49 -6.62
C ALA A 14 -15.95 1.24 -6.33
N ALA A 15 -16.53 0.23 -5.66
CA ALA A 15 -15.89 -1.06 -5.42
C ALA A 15 -15.58 -1.78 -6.74
N PHE A 16 -16.56 -1.82 -7.66
CA PHE A 16 -16.38 -2.37 -9.00
C PHE A 16 -15.21 -1.73 -9.74
N HIS A 17 -15.19 -0.40 -9.84
CA HIS A 17 -14.10 0.32 -10.49
C HIS A 17 -12.75 0.11 -9.80
N THR A 18 -12.73 0.00 -8.47
CA THR A 18 -11.50 -0.27 -7.73
C THR A 18 -10.93 -1.64 -8.11
N VAL A 19 -11.75 -2.69 -8.16
CA VAL A 19 -11.28 -4.02 -8.56
C VAL A 19 -10.86 -4.04 -10.03
N VAL A 20 -11.61 -3.41 -10.93
CA VAL A 20 -11.24 -3.28 -12.35
C VAL A 20 -9.88 -2.61 -12.50
N ASN A 21 -9.66 -1.48 -11.82
CA ASN A 21 -8.39 -0.77 -11.87
C ASN A 21 -7.24 -1.61 -11.31
N SER A 22 -7.48 -2.39 -10.24
CA SER A 22 -6.49 -3.32 -9.69
C SER A 22 -6.11 -4.40 -10.69
N VAL A 23 -7.09 -5.01 -11.37
CA VAL A 23 -6.87 -6.02 -12.42
C VAL A 23 -6.08 -5.42 -13.58
N GLN A 24 -6.43 -4.21 -14.03
CA GLN A 24 -5.71 -3.52 -15.10
C GLN A 24 -4.30 -3.07 -14.70
N ALA A 25 -4.02 -2.89 -13.41
CA ALA A 25 -2.70 -2.54 -12.91
C ALA A 25 -1.73 -3.71 -12.87
N LEU A 26 -2.23 -4.96 -12.83
CA LEU A 26 -1.37 -6.14 -12.84
C LEU A 26 -0.52 -6.18 -14.11
N GLY A 27 0.77 -6.45 -13.92
CA GLY A 27 1.75 -6.48 -14.99
C GLY A 27 2.29 -5.11 -15.41
N ARG A 28 1.78 -4.01 -14.82
CA ARG A 28 2.31 -2.66 -15.09
C ARG A 28 3.53 -2.34 -14.24
N GLY A 29 4.33 -1.41 -14.73
CA GLY A 29 5.48 -0.87 -14.03
C GLY A 29 5.12 0.16 -12.98
N PHE A 30 5.96 0.31 -11.96
CA PHE A 30 5.87 1.39 -10.99
C PHE A 30 7.24 1.69 -10.38
N ASP A 31 7.36 2.85 -9.76
CA ASP A 31 8.55 3.24 -9.01
C ASP A 31 8.34 3.04 -7.52
N VAL A 32 9.07 2.07 -6.94
CA VAL A 32 8.89 1.68 -5.53
C VAL A 32 9.31 2.76 -4.53
N ASN A 33 10.18 3.69 -4.95
CA ASN A 33 10.61 4.83 -4.16
C ASN A 33 9.63 6.03 -4.22
N PHE A 34 8.57 5.95 -5.03
CA PHE A 34 7.50 6.95 -5.11
C PHE A 34 6.19 6.43 -4.48
N ASP A 35 5.15 7.25 -4.59
CA ASP A 35 3.80 6.90 -4.17
C ASP A 35 3.27 5.73 -5.02
N THR A 36 2.79 4.67 -4.35
CA THR A 36 2.38 3.42 -4.98
C THR A 36 0.91 3.40 -5.42
N ARG A 37 0.21 4.54 -5.39
CA ARG A 37 -1.16 4.64 -5.94
C ARG A 37 -1.18 4.20 -7.40
N LEU A 38 -2.21 3.43 -7.79
CA LEU A 38 -2.36 2.89 -9.14
C LEU A 38 -2.33 3.95 -10.26
N LEU A 39 -2.67 5.21 -9.94
CA LEU A 39 -2.60 6.33 -10.88
C LEU A 39 -1.16 6.66 -11.34
N TYR A 40 -0.14 6.22 -10.59
CA TYR A 40 1.28 6.41 -10.93
C TYR A 40 1.90 5.20 -11.63
N CYS A 41 1.11 4.20 -11.99
CA CYS A 41 1.59 3.11 -12.83
C CYS A 41 2.14 3.65 -14.15
N LYS A 42 3.24 3.06 -14.59
CA LYS A 42 4.00 3.42 -15.79
C LYS A 42 3.33 2.96 -17.07
N GLY A 43 3.73 3.58 -18.18
CA GLY A 43 3.15 3.36 -19.50
C GLY A 43 1.74 3.94 -19.64
N ALA A 44 1.20 3.82 -20.85
CA ALA A 44 -0.16 4.25 -21.15
C ALA A 44 -1.20 3.33 -20.48
N ALA A 45 -2.45 3.80 -20.38
CA ALA A 45 -3.55 2.96 -19.92
C ALA A 45 -3.67 1.71 -20.82
N GLY A 46 -3.68 0.53 -20.21
CA GLY A 46 -3.76 -0.75 -20.91
C GLY A 46 -2.42 -1.36 -21.33
N THR A 47 -1.29 -0.66 -21.21
CA THR A 47 0.02 -1.27 -21.49
C THR A 47 0.54 -2.02 -20.27
N ARG A 48 1.11 -3.21 -20.48
CA ARG A 48 1.79 -4.01 -19.46
C ARG A 48 3.26 -4.19 -19.83
N ILE A 49 4.06 -4.50 -18.83
CA ILE A 49 5.48 -4.86 -18.97
C ILE A 49 5.63 -6.36 -19.24
N VAL A 50 4.59 -7.10 -18.90
CA VAL A 50 4.59 -8.55 -18.86
C VAL A 50 3.40 -9.08 -19.65
N GLU A 51 3.62 -10.20 -20.29
CA GLU A 51 2.61 -10.90 -21.06
C GLU A 51 1.49 -11.39 -20.13
N VAL A 52 0.25 -11.10 -20.53
CA VAL A 52 -0.98 -11.56 -19.87
C VAL A 52 -1.94 -12.00 -20.96
N ASP A 53 -2.50 -13.20 -20.84
CA ASP A 53 -3.39 -13.78 -21.84
C ASP A 53 -4.75 -13.06 -21.86
N ASP A 54 -4.88 -12.05 -22.72
CA ASP A 54 -6.13 -11.31 -22.93
C ASP A 54 -7.09 -12.03 -23.90
N GLU A 55 -6.68 -13.12 -24.56
CA GLU A 55 -7.54 -13.91 -25.45
C GLU A 55 -8.45 -14.84 -24.64
N HIS A 56 -7.94 -15.43 -23.57
CA HIS A 56 -8.68 -16.39 -22.74
C HIS A 56 -9.15 -15.72 -21.45
N THR A 57 -10.38 -15.20 -21.50
CA THR A 57 -10.98 -14.46 -20.40
C THR A 57 -12.20 -15.17 -19.79
N SER A 58 -12.50 -14.82 -18.54
CA SER A 58 -13.65 -15.30 -17.79
C SER A 58 -14.10 -14.27 -16.75
N ASP A 59 -15.28 -14.44 -16.19
CA ASP A 59 -15.77 -13.61 -15.09
C ASP A 59 -15.00 -13.93 -13.80
N LEU A 60 -14.43 -12.89 -13.18
CA LEU A 60 -13.75 -12.98 -11.89
C LEU A 60 -14.72 -12.63 -10.76
N LEU A 61 -14.92 -13.58 -9.85
CA LEU A 61 -15.58 -13.30 -8.58
C LEU A 61 -14.59 -12.66 -7.61
N ALA A 62 -14.91 -11.47 -7.12
CA ALA A 62 -14.09 -10.68 -6.21
C ALA A 62 -14.94 -10.16 -5.05
N CYS A 63 -14.28 -9.73 -3.96
CA CYS A 63 -14.80 -8.84 -2.92
C CYS A 63 -16.31 -9.05 -2.60
N ASP A 64 -16.63 -10.10 -1.84
CA ASP A 64 -17.98 -10.44 -1.36
C ASP A 64 -19.08 -10.54 -2.44
N GLY A 65 -18.74 -11.13 -3.59
CA GLY A 65 -19.71 -11.49 -4.63
C GLY A 65 -19.77 -10.53 -5.82
N LEU A 66 -18.89 -9.53 -5.85
CA LEU A 66 -18.70 -8.66 -6.99
C LEU A 66 -18.16 -9.45 -8.20
N VAL A 67 -18.80 -9.32 -9.36
CA VAL A 67 -18.38 -9.99 -10.60
C VAL A 67 -17.69 -8.97 -11.52
N VAL A 68 -16.44 -9.24 -11.88
CA VAL A 68 -15.68 -8.45 -12.86
C VAL A 68 -15.55 -9.26 -14.15
N PRO A 69 -16.17 -8.82 -15.26
CA PRO A 69 -16.17 -9.59 -16.50
C PRO A 69 -14.85 -9.49 -17.27
N ASN A 70 -14.63 -10.42 -18.19
CA ASN A 70 -13.52 -10.42 -19.15
C ASN A 70 -12.12 -10.31 -18.50
N VAL A 71 -11.92 -11.01 -17.40
CA VAL A 71 -10.61 -11.07 -16.72
C VAL A 71 -9.80 -12.24 -17.28
N SER A 72 -8.53 -11.98 -17.60
CA SER A 72 -7.58 -13.00 -18.04
C SER A 72 -7.51 -14.19 -17.08
N ARG A 73 -7.42 -15.40 -17.63
CA ARG A 73 -7.20 -16.63 -16.84
C ARG A 73 -5.91 -16.61 -16.03
N ASP A 74 -4.95 -15.75 -16.36
CA ASP A 74 -3.68 -15.61 -15.65
C ASP A 74 -3.81 -14.88 -14.32
N ILE A 75 -4.97 -14.26 -14.08
CA ILE A 75 -5.28 -13.55 -12.85
C ILE A 75 -6.10 -14.47 -11.94
N LYS A 76 -5.76 -14.50 -10.66
CA LYS A 76 -6.62 -15.06 -9.61
C LYS A 76 -7.03 -13.99 -8.62
N CYS A 77 -8.15 -14.25 -7.96
CA CYS A 77 -8.58 -13.51 -6.78
C CYS A 77 -8.54 -14.44 -5.57
N SER A 78 -8.06 -13.94 -4.45
CA SER A 78 -8.06 -14.64 -3.16
C SER A 78 -8.51 -13.70 -2.03
N HIS A 79 -8.91 -14.28 -0.91
CA HIS A 79 -9.20 -13.52 0.31
C HIS A 79 -7.97 -13.51 1.21
N GLU A 80 -7.73 -12.37 1.86
CA GLU A 80 -6.75 -12.25 2.94
C GLU A 80 -7.51 -12.00 4.26
N PRO A 81 -6.99 -12.45 5.41
CA PRO A 81 -7.65 -12.22 6.68
C PRO A 81 -7.55 -10.76 7.11
N MET A 82 -8.65 -10.22 7.63
CA MET A 82 -8.65 -8.96 8.39
C MET A 82 -7.88 -9.14 9.70
N GLY A 83 -7.22 -8.09 10.15
CA GLY A 83 -6.54 -8.11 11.45
C GLY A 83 -5.98 -6.78 11.88
N ARG A 84 -5.76 -6.65 13.19
CA ARG A 84 -4.92 -5.60 13.77
C ARG A 84 -3.48 -6.04 13.71
N GLU A 85 -2.61 -5.18 13.21
CA GLU A 85 -1.17 -5.38 13.17
C GLU A 85 -0.48 -4.27 13.96
N SER A 86 0.54 -4.65 14.73
CA SER A 86 1.44 -3.70 15.38
C SER A 86 2.89 -4.09 15.11
N SER A 87 3.71 -3.12 14.75
CA SER A 87 5.16 -3.32 14.57
C SER A 87 5.90 -3.38 15.91
N GLY A 88 5.30 -2.94 17.01
CA GLY A 88 6.03 -2.56 18.21
C GLY A 88 6.90 -1.32 17.98
N ILE A 89 7.90 -1.12 18.85
CA ILE A 89 8.86 -0.02 18.71
C ILE A 89 10.07 -0.51 17.92
N CYS A 90 10.33 0.13 16.79
CA CYS A 90 11.41 -0.21 15.87
C CYS A 90 12.37 0.97 15.71
N SER A 91 13.63 0.67 15.41
CA SER A 91 14.57 1.61 14.81
C SER A 91 14.14 1.97 13.38
N PHE A 92 14.78 2.99 12.79
CA PHE A 92 14.58 3.34 11.39
C PHE A 92 14.81 2.15 10.45
N GLN A 93 15.90 1.40 10.67
CA GLN A 93 16.29 0.28 9.81
C GLN A 93 15.33 -0.91 9.92
N GLU A 94 14.93 -1.28 11.14
CA GLU A 94 13.95 -2.35 11.37
C GLU A 94 12.59 -2.03 10.72
N MET A 95 12.16 -0.77 10.78
CA MET A 95 10.90 -0.37 10.15
C MET A 95 11.00 -0.34 8.61
N VAL A 96 12.15 0.03 8.04
CA VAL A 96 12.41 -0.11 6.59
C VAL A 96 12.29 -1.57 6.17
N GLU A 97 12.92 -2.48 6.91
CA GLU A 97 12.84 -3.92 6.64
C GLU A 97 11.41 -4.45 6.78
N TYR A 98 10.65 -3.96 7.77
CA TYR A 98 9.24 -4.29 7.93
C TYR A 98 8.41 -3.92 6.70
N PHE A 99 8.55 -2.69 6.20
CA PHE A 99 7.86 -2.22 4.99
C PHE A 99 8.28 -2.98 3.73
N ASN A 100 9.59 -3.22 3.56
CA ASN A 100 10.13 -3.96 2.42
C ASN A 100 9.59 -5.39 2.39
N LYS A 101 9.60 -6.08 3.54
CA LYS A 101 9.05 -7.44 3.66
C LYS A 101 7.56 -7.49 3.32
N LYS A 102 6.79 -6.50 3.77
CA LYS A 102 5.36 -6.39 3.44
C LYS A 102 5.12 -6.18 1.93
N ALA A 103 6.05 -5.52 1.24
CA ALA A 103 6.04 -5.37 -0.23
C ALA A 103 6.67 -6.57 -0.97
N VAL A 104 7.06 -7.65 -0.28
CA VAL A 104 7.78 -8.81 -0.86
C VAL A 104 9.11 -8.41 -1.50
N LEU A 105 9.75 -7.38 -0.94
CA LEU A 105 11.05 -6.87 -1.35
C LEU A 105 12.10 -7.17 -0.29
N SER A 106 13.33 -7.40 -0.75
CA SER A 106 14.50 -7.55 0.12
C SER A 106 15.34 -6.27 0.11
N GLY A 107 16.20 -6.14 1.13
CA GLY A 107 17.15 -5.03 1.22
C GLY A 107 16.71 -3.90 2.14
N ASN A 108 17.49 -2.83 2.14
CA ASN A 108 17.44 -1.75 3.14
C ASN A 108 17.14 -0.37 2.54
N VAL A 109 16.64 -0.32 1.31
CA VAL A 109 16.25 0.93 0.66
C VAL A 109 14.84 1.31 1.14
N PRO A 110 14.63 2.50 1.72
CA PRO A 110 13.31 2.95 2.14
C PRO A 110 12.36 3.09 0.94
N LEU A 111 11.17 2.50 1.02
CA LEU A 111 10.14 2.66 0.00
C LEU A 111 9.51 4.05 0.06
N GLY A 112 8.92 4.50 -1.04
CA GLY A 112 8.13 5.73 -1.08
C GLY A 112 6.94 5.67 -0.12
N SER A 113 6.32 4.50 0.02
CA SER A 113 5.23 4.26 0.98
C SER A 113 5.69 4.40 2.44
N PHE A 114 6.90 3.95 2.78
CA PHE A 114 7.51 4.16 4.10
C PHE A 114 7.76 5.66 4.34
N ASN A 115 8.38 6.33 3.37
CA ASN A 115 8.66 7.77 3.47
C ASN A 115 7.38 8.59 3.65
N SER A 116 6.35 8.29 2.86
CA SER A 116 5.04 8.94 2.96
C SER A 116 4.37 8.69 4.31
N SER A 117 4.35 7.45 4.78
CA SER A 117 3.67 7.06 6.03
C SER A 117 4.20 7.83 7.24
N PHE A 118 5.52 8.01 7.33
CA PHE A 118 6.18 8.72 8.43
C PHE A 118 6.54 10.18 8.12
N SER A 119 6.13 10.70 6.95
CA SER A 119 6.46 12.07 6.50
C SER A 119 7.96 12.34 6.55
N PHE A 120 8.75 11.46 5.93
CA PHE A 120 10.20 11.59 5.77
C PHE A 120 10.55 12.41 4.53
N THR A 121 11.78 12.93 4.52
CA THR A 121 12.29 13.77 3.42
C THR A 121 12.72 12.94 2.20
N GLY A 122 13.01 11.65 2.41
CA GLY A 122 13.59 10.74 1.41
C GLY A 122 15.12 10.64 1.50
N SER A 123 15.77 11.48 2.32
CA SER A 123 17.20 11.36 2.61
C SER A 123 17.42 10.32 3.70
N LYS A 124 17.69 9.07 3.29
CA LYS A 124 17.90 7.93 4.22
C LYS A 124 18.81 8.28 5.41
N LYS A 125 19.94 8.95 5.16
CA LYS A 125 20.89 9.31 6.21
C LYS A 125 20.31 10.32 7.20
N ALA A 126 19.79 11.45 6.70
CA ALA A 126 19.26 12.50 7.55
C ALA A 126 18.01 12.04 8.31
N ASP A 127 17.12 11.31 7.63
CA ASP A 127 15.90 10.77 8.23
C ASP A 127 16.22 9.74 9.32
N ALA A 128 17.23 8.89 9.11
CA ALA A 128 17.69 7.94 10.14
C ALA A 128 18.34 8.65 11.34
N GLU A 129 19.21 9.63 11.10
CA GLU A 129 19.87 10.41 12.18
C GLU A 129 18.87 11.19 13.04
N ALA A 130 17.81 11.72 12.43
CA ALA A 130 16.75 12.46 13.13
C ALA A 130 15.75 11.57 13.87
N THR A 131 15.77 10.25 13.65
CA THR A 131 14.75 9.33 14.18
C THR A 131 15.29 8.53 15.35
N LYS A 132 14.62 8.64 16.50
CA LYS A 132 14.90 7.80 17.68
C LYS A 132 14.24 6.43 17.55
N SER A 133 12.95 6.43 17.22
CA SER A 133 12.15 5.22 17.07
C SER A 133 10.91 5.47 16.21
N LEU A 134 10.37 4.39 15.67
CA LEU A 134 9.18 4.35 14.83
C LEU A 134 8.24 3.27 15.35
N SER A 135 6.94 3.49 15.16
CA SER A 135 5.93 2.48 15.44
C SER A 135 4.74 2.61 14.50
N MET A 136 4.12 1.47 14.22
CA MET A 136 2.90 1.34 13.45
C MET A 136 1.92 0.47 14.24
N ASP A 137 0.67 0.91 14.34
CA ASP A 137 -0.45 0.12 14.84
C ASP A 137 -1.67 0.42 13.96
N GLY A 138 -2.31 -0.61 13.41
CA GLY A 138 -3.40 -0.42 12.48
C GLY A 138 -4.26 -1.64 12.25
N VAL A 139 -5.50 -1.40 11.84
CA VAL A 139 -6.43 -2.43 11.36
C VAL A 139 -6.41 -2.47 9.84
N PHE A 140 -6.23 -3.66 9.30
CA PHE A 140 -6.24 -3.95 7.86
C PHE A 140 -7.49 -4.75 7.53
N VAL A 141 -8.29 -4.26 6.60
CA VAL A 141 -9.53 -4.87 6.12
C VAL A 141 -9.37 -5.20 4.63
N PRO A 142 -8.57 -6.22 4.28
CA PRO A 142 -8.50 -6.69 2.91
C PRO A 142 -9.84 -7.34 2.53
N LEU A 143 -10.38 -6.94 1.39
CA LEU A 143 -11.63 -7.50 0.85
C LEU A 143 -11.30 -8.60 -0.16
N CYS A 144 -10.34 -8.33 -1.05
CA CYS A 144 -9.87 -9.31 -2.02
C CYS A 144 -8.48 -8.94 -2.55
N LYS A 145 -7.69 -9.95 -2.92
CA LYS A 145 -6.37 -9.80 -3.52
C LYS A 145 -6.38 -10.37 -4.92
N VAL A 146 -6.08 -9.52 -5.90
CA VAL A 146 -5.90 -9.92 -7.30
C VAL A 146 -4.42 -10.10 -7.58
N GLU A 147 -4.03 -11.18 -8.24
CA GLU A 147 -2.63 -11.51 -8.47
C GLU A 147 -2.41 -12.38 -9.71
N LEU A 148 -1.23 -12.25 -10.32
CA LEU A 148 -0.79 -13.07 -11.45
C LEU A 148 -0.38 -14.48 -10.99
N LYS A 149 -0.88 -15.51 -11.68
CA LYS A 149 -0.68 -16.94 -11.36
C LYS A 149 0.69 -17.50 -11.79
N TYR A 150 1.13 -17.16 -13.00
CA TYR A 150 2.19 -17.85 -13.72
C TYR A 150 3.52 -17.07 -13.70
N PRO A 151 4.65 -17.71 -14.07
CA PRO A 151 5.92 -17.00 -14.25
C PRO A 151 5.75 -15.83 -15.19
N ILE A 152 6.38 -14.72 -14.82
CA ILE A 152 6.26 -13.44 -15.49
C ILE A 152 7.18 -13.46 -16.73
N VAL A 153 6.60 -13.34 -17.93
CA VAL A 153 7.35 -13.17 -19.19
C VAL A 153 7.27 -11.70 -19.59
N LEU A 154 8.39 -11.08 -19.94
CA LEU A 154 8.40 -9.69 -20.41
C LEU A 154 7.83 -9.58 -21.82
N GLU A 155 7.04 -8.55 -22.07
CA GLU A 155 6.61 -8.17 -23.41
C GLU A 155 7.82 -7.91 -24.33
N GLU A 156 7.69 -8.24 -25.62
CA GLU A 156 8.80 -8.17 -26.58
C GLU A 156 9.33 -6.74 -26.75
N ASN A 157 8.44 -5.74 -26.77
CA ASN A 157 8.84 -4.33 -26.84
C ASN A 157 9.63 -3.88 -25.60
N VAL A 158 9.35 -4.45 -24.42
CA VAL A 158 10.12 -4.18 -23.20
C VAL A 158 11.50 -4.79 -23.31
N LYS A 159 11.60 -6.06 -23.75
CA LYS A 159 12.89 -6.76 -23.95
C LYS A 159 13.80 -5.96 -24.87
N GLN A 160 13.25 -5.43 -25.97
CA GLN A 160 13.98 -4.63 -26.94
C GLN A 160 14.40 -3.25 -26.40
N ALA A 161 13.67 -2.71 -25.42
CA ALA A 161 14.01 -1.43 -24.79
C ALA A 161 15.11 -1.55 -23.72
N ILE A 162 15.49 -2.76 -23.30
CA ILE A 162 16.55 -2.96 -22.31
C ILE A 162 17.89 -2.49 -22.91
N PRO A 163 18.61 -1.56 -22.25
CA PRO A 163 19.92 -1.14 -22.72
C PRO A 163 20.91 -2.32 -22.77
N SER A 164 21.64 -2.44 -23.88
CA SER A 164 22.63 -3.51 -24.09
C SER A 164 23.95 -3.30 -23.35
N SER A 165 24.14 -2.14 -22.72
CA SER A 165 25.33 -1.77 -21.96
C SER A 165 24.96 -0.91 -20.76
N TRP A 166 25.92 -0.74 -19.85
CA TRP A 166 25.76 0.10 -18.66
C TRP A 166 25.90 1.59 -19.00
N ASP A 167 24.90 2.15 -19.66
CA ASP A 167 24.77 3.58 -19.91
C ASP A 167 23.78 4.23 -18.91
N PRO A 168 24.23 5.15 -18.04
CA PRO A 168 23.35 5.75 -17.03
C PRO A 168 22.12 6.46 -17.61
N SER A 169 22.25 7.12 -18.77
CA SER A 169 21.15 7.85 -19.41
C SER A 169 20.09 6.89 -19.95
N ALA A 170 20.51 5.85 -20.67
CA ALA A 170 19.62 4.82 -21.20
C ALA A 170 18.92 4.04 -20.07
N LEU A 171 19.62 3.71 -18.99
CA LEU A 171 19.03 3.06 -17.81
C LEU A 171 18.01 3.96 -17.12
N ALA A 172 18.32 5.25 -16.95
CA ALA A 172 17.38 6.21 -16.38
C ALA A 172 16.11 6.35 -17.25
N SER A 173 16.27 6.44 -18.57
CA SER A 173 15.15 6.49 -19.52
C SER A 173 14.31 5.21 -19.49
N PHE A 174 14.95 4.03 -19.38
CA PHE A 174 14.22 2.77 -19.22
C PHE A 174 13.37 2.76 -17.94
N MET A 175 13.95 3.15 -16.80
CA MET A 175 13.24 3.25 -15.53
C MET A 175 12.13 4.31 -15.56
N GLU A 176 12.33 5.41 -16.28
CA GLU A 176 11.30 6.44 -16.43
C GLU A 176 10.08 5.91 -17.18
N ASN A 177 10.30 5.10 -18.22
CA ASN A 177 9.26 4.54 -19.09
C ASN A 177 8.56 3.30 -18.50
N PHE A 178 9.32 2.39 -17.86
CA PHE A 178 8.84 1.10 -17.39
C PHE A 178 8.84 0.96 -15.86
N GLY A 179 9.40 1.92 -15.14
CA GLY A 179 9.51 1.85 -13.68
C GLY A 179 10.65 0.97 -13.21
N THR A 180 10.78 0.89 -11.88
CA THR A 180 11.79 0.06 -11.22
C THR A 180 11.30 -1.35 -10.89
N HIS A 181 9.98 -1.53 -10.75
CA HIS A 181 9.34 -2.78 -10.34
C HIS A 181 8.05 -3.02 -11.13
N VAL A 182 7.57 -4.27 -11.11
CA VAL A 182 6.31 -4.68 -11.75
C VAL A 182 5.28 -5.05 -10.69
N ILE A 183 4.03 -4.64 -10.88
CA ILE A 183 2.91 -4.99 -10.02
C ILE A 183 2.50 -6.43 -10.29
N LYS A 184 2.78 -7.33 -9.33
CA LYS A 184 2.40 -8.74 -9.40
C LYS A 184 1.05 -9.03 -8.73
N SER A 185 0.71 -8.27 -7.70
CA SER A 185 -0.52 -8.43 -6.93
C SER A 185 -0.98 -7.08 -6.38
N VAL A 186 -2.28 -6.95 -6.18
CA VAL A 186 -2.92 -5.80 -5.54
C VAL A 186 -3.99 -6.30 -4.57
N THR A 187 -3.94 -5.84 -3.33
CA THR A 187 -4.94 -6.11 -2.29
C THR A 187 -5.93 -4.95 -2.23
N VAL A 188 -7.17 -5.21 -2.63
CA VAL A 188 -8.30 -4.28 -2.52
C VAL A 188 -8.90 -4.37 -1.13
N GLY A 189 -9.09 -3.21 -0.49
CA GLY A 189 -9.77 -3.11 0.79
C GLY A 189 -9.58 -1.76 1.46
N GLY A 190 -9.42 -1.77 2.76
CA GLY A 190 -9.15 -0.56 3.55
C GLY A 190 -8.10 -0.81 4.61
N LYS A 191 -7.51 0.28 5.09
CA LYS A 191 -6.70 0.25 6.30
C LYS A 191 -6.93 1.51 7.12
N ASP A 192 -6.83 1.35 8.42
CA ASP A 192 -6.79 2.45 9.36
C ASP A 192 -5.56 2.28 10.24
N VAL A 193 -4.55 3.13 10.02
CA VAL A 193 -3.21 2.94 10.59
C VAL A 193 -2.72 4.22 11.24
N ILE A 194 -2.18 4.09 12.44
CA ILE A 194 -1.43 5.11 13.15
C ILE A 194 0.05 4.86 12.92
N PHE A 195 0.76 5.88 12.44
CA PHE A 195 2.22 5.89 12.40
C PHE A 195 2.74 6.88 13.44
N VAL A 196 3.65 6.43 14.29
CA VAL A 196 4.28 7.26 15.31
C VAL A 196 5.77 7.36 15.00
N LYS A 197 6.26 8.60 14.88
CA LYS A 197 7.68 8.91 14.70
C LYS A 197 8.17 9.71 15.90
N GLN A 198 9.18 9.17 16.58
CA GLN A 198 9.87 9.82 17.69
C GLN A 198 11.19 10.44 17.19
N HIS A 199 11.36 11.74 17.39
CA HIS A 199 12.59 12.44 17.04
C HIS A 199 13.75 12.10 18.01
N ASN A 200 14.99 12.13 17.53
CA ASN A 200 16.20 11.80 18.30
C ASN A 200 16.36 12.63 19.60
N SER A 201 15.88 13.87 19.59
CA SER A 201 15.91 14.79 20.73
C SER A 201 14.83 14.53 21.78
N SER A 202 13.90 13.60 21.53
CA SER A 202 12.83 13.27 22.48
C SER A 202 13.42 12.70 23.77
N PRO A 203 13.05 13.23 24.95
CA PRO A 203 13.50 12.70 26.24
C PRO A 203 12.81 11.39 26.62
N LEU A 204 11.70 11.05 25.94
CA LEU A 204 10.87 9.89 26.27
C LEU A 204 11.63 8.59 26.05
N SER A 205 11.46 7.67 26.99
CA SER A 205 11.97 6.32 26.96
C SER A 205 11.18 5.44 25.99
N THR A 206 11.78 4.31 25.59
CA THR A 206 11.11 3.29 24.78
C THR A 206 9.82 2.78 25.43
N MET A 207 9.80 2.67 26.76
CA MET A 207 8.61 2.22 27.50
C MET A 207 7.47 3.24 27.43
N GLU A 208 7.78 4.53 27.62
CA GLU A 208 6.77 5.60 27.52
C GLU A 208 6.17 5.68 26.11
N ILE A 209 7.00 5.55 25.06
CA ILE A 209 6.52 5.53 23.67
C ILE A 209 5.70 4.26 23.41
N LYS A 210 6.14 3.10 23.89
CA LYS A 210 5.37 1.86 23.75
C LYS A 210 3.97 1.99 24.38
N ASN A 211 3.89 2.50 25.61
CA ASN A 211 2.62 2.71 26.29
C ASN A 211 1.76 3.74 25.54
N TYR A 212 2.36 4.84 25.07
CA TYR A 212 1.65 5.83 24.26
C TYR A 212 1.04 5.24 22.99
N VAL A 213 1.81 4.46 22.21
CA VAL A 213 1.32 3.80 20.99
C VAL A 213 0.20 2.82 21.31
N GLN A 214 0.36 2.02 22.36
CA GLN A 214 -0.67 1.08 22.79
C GLN A 214 -1.96 1.80 23.19
N ASP A 215 -1.86 2.86 24.01
CA ASP A 215 -3.01 3.61 24.50
C ASP A 215 -3.80 4.25 23.34
N ILE A 216 -3.12 4.86 22.37
CA ILE A 216 -3.81 5.46 21.21
C ILE A 216 -4.34 4.40 20.24
N GLY A 217 -3.65 3.27 20.10
CA GLY A 217 -4.10 2.14 19.29
C GLY A 217 -5.35 1.50 19.88
N ASP A 218 -5.38 1.25 21.18
CA ASP A 218 -6.53 0.69 21.89
C ASP A 218 -7.71 1.68 21.84
N GLN A 219 -7.48 2.96 22.11
CA GLN A 219 -8.53 3.99 21.96
C GLN A 219 -9.12 4.03 20.53
N ARG A 220 -8.31 3.76 19.50
CA ARG A 220 -8.76 3.80 18.11
C ARG A 220 -9.41 2.49 17.65
N PHE A 221 -8.91 1.34 18.10
CA PHE A 221 -9.22 0.03 17.53
C PHE A 221 -9.92 -0.95 18.48
N SER A 222 -10.06 -0.66 19.78
CA SER A 222 -10.70 -1.57 20.75
C SER A 222 -12.19 -1.82 20.49
N ASN A 223 -12.85 -1.05 19.63
CA ASN A 223 -14.24 -1.30 19.25
C ASN A 223 -14.41 -2.15 17.98
N THR A 224 -13.34 -2.62 17.33
CA THR A 224 -13.46 -3.25 15.99
C THR A 224 -14.00 -4.68 16.01
N GLU A 225 -14.19 -5.30 17.19
CA GLU A 225 -14.90 -6.60 17.29
C GLU A 225 -16.41 -6.46 17.04
N ASN A 226 -16.96 -5.24 17.06
CA ASN A 226 -18.34 -4.97 16.71
C ASN A 226 -18.39 -3.68 15.86
N ILE A 227 -18.90 -3.76 14.62
CA ILE A 227 -19.57 -2.68 13.86
C ILE A 227 -18.97 -2.42 12.45
N THR A 228 -19.71 -2.92 11.47
CA THR A 228 -19.88 -2.45 10.07
C THR A 228 -20.58 -1.08 9.96
N SER A 229 -20.26 -0.09 10.81
CA SER A 229 -20.91 1.23 10.73
C SER A 229 -19.92 2.37 10.80
N SER A 230 -19.96 3.16 9.74
CA SER A 230 -19.32 4.44 9.50
C SER A 230 -19.92 5.52 10.43
N GLY A 231 -19.27 5.77 11.56
CA GLY A 231 -19.56 6.92 12.44
C GLY A 231 -18.32 7.80 12.63
N PRO A 232 -18.45 9.14 12.67
CA PRO A 232 -17.30 10.03 12.88
C PRO A 232 -16.83 9.97 14.34
N ILE A 233 -15.59 9.55 14.54
CA ILE A 233 -14.95 9.46 15.87
C ILE A 233 -14.49 10.86 16.29
N LYS A 234 -14.97 11.33 17.45
CA LYS A 234 -14.53 12.57 18.09
C LYS A 234 -13.13 12.40 18.69
N PHE A 235 -12.17 13.18 18.22
CA PHE A 235 -10.89 13.34 18.89
C PHE A 235 -11.05 14.25 20.10
N LYS A 236 -10.53 13.82 21.26
CA LYS A 236 -10.31 14.66 22.43
C LYS A 236 -8.88 15.15 22.35
N ASP A 237 -8.70 16.44 22.07
CA ASP A 237 -7.37 17.08 21.99
C ASP A 237 -6.51 16.72 23.21
N LYS A 238 -5.36 16.08 22.97
CA LYS A 238 -4.30 15.96 23.98
C LYS A 238 -2.90 15.97 23.35
N ALA A 239 -2.18 17.02 23.75
CA ALA A 239 -0.73 17.24 23.74
C ALA A 239 0.03 16.89 22.46
N SER A 240 0.20 17.89 21.60
CA SER A 240 1.33 17.98 20.68
C SER A 240 2.63 18.06 21.48
N VAL A 241 3.23 16.91 21.80
CA VAL A 241 4.63 16.87 22.26
C VAL A 241 5.48 17.18 21.03
N SER A 242 6.16 18.32 21.02
CA SER A 242 6.93 18.84 19.85
C SER A 242 7.91 17.82 19.23
N CYS A 243 8.25 16.74 19.93
CA CYS A 243 9.22 15.72 19.52
C CYS A 243 8.57 14.41 19.01
N ILE A 244 7.23 14.31 19.02
CA ILE A 244 6.47 13.18 18.48
C ILE A 244 5.57 13.71 17.38
N SER A 245 5.65 13.09 16.20
CA SER A 245 4.64 13.25 15.17
C SER A 245 3.85 11.95 15.03
N SER A 246 2.53 12.06 15.11
CA SER A 246 1.62 10.96 14.78
C SER A 246 0.87 11.33 13.51
N SER A 247 0.88 10.45 12.52
CA SER A 247 0.04 10.56 11.33
C SER A 247 -0.99 9.43 11.35
N VAL A 248 -2.22 9.76 10.96
CA VAL A 248 -3.30 8.80 10.78
C VAL A 248 -3.56 8.66 9.30
N VAL A 249 -3.56 7.42 8.83
CA VAL A 249 -3.87 7.08 7.44
C VAL A 249 -5.08 6.15 7.46
N SER A 250 -6.27 6.74 7.43
CA SER A 250 -7.53 6.03 7.16
C SER A 250 -7.83 6.15 5.67
N ARG A 251 -7.64 5.07 4.93
CA ARG A 251 -7.81 5.09 3.48
C ARG A 251 -8.41 3.76 2.99
N THR A 252 -9.44 3.87 2.14
CA THR A 252 -9.97 2.76 1.33
C THR A 252 -9.17 2.73 0.03
N TYR A 253 -8.47 1.63 -0.26
CA TYR A 253 -7.61 1.50 -1.44
C TYR A 253 -7.51 0.08 -1.99
N ALA A 254 -7.14 0.02 -3.26
CA ALA A 254 -6.30 -1.02 -3.83
C ALA A 254 -4.83 -0.72 -3.45
N VAL A 255 -4.20 -1.58 -2.64
CA VAL A 255 -2.80 -1.50 -2.20
C VAL A 255 -1.94 -2.50 -2.95
#